data_AF-A0A0L0FXC1-F1
#
_entry.id   AF-A0A0L0FXC1-F1
#
_cell.length_a   1.000
_cell.length_b   1.000
_cell.length_c   1.000
_cell.angle_alpha   90.00
_cell.angle_beta   90.00
_cell.angle_gamma   90.00
#
_symmetry.space_group_name_H-M   'P 1'
#
loop_
_entity.id
_entity.type
_entity.pdbx_description
1 polymer ?
#
loop_
_entity_poly.entity_id
_entity_poly.type
_entity_poly.pdbx_seq_one_letter_code
_entity_poly.pdbx_strand_id
1 'polypeptide(L)'
;MLHLIKSTYLCISYRQQAWDWLIDCYRLRVDDSYVYGGELRGVYDPAHTGRTVSDDFLLFCKLAVKHGVIPDLGQNWGWDGFLKLALGMIPYAFEKSDAHEKYSAKNRDFKFNPMLPVLLTMRFVGARVYGFDLTGQGAENAKDFQELSALIERSGSVYNEKGAPDDLYMEVGGESGWDELRAGITPYYDAEERENGDFDEWRFN
;
A
#
# COMPACT_ATOMS: atom_id res chain seq x y z
N MET A 1 14.28 -32.79 12.15
CA MET A 1 12.89 -32.27 12.20
C MET A 1 12.81 -30.88 12.87
N LEU A 2 13.37 -30.68 14.07
CA LEU A 2 13.41 -29.37 14.76
C LEU A 2 14.19 -28.25 14.04
N HIS A 3 15.24 -28.56 13.26
CA HIS A 3 15.97 -27.55 12.48
C HIS A 3 15.21 -27.04 11.25
N LEU A 4 14.45 -27.90 10.57
CA LEU A 4 13.59 -27.47 9.46
C LEU A 4 12.47 -26.55 9.95
N ILE A 5 11.86 -26.88 11.09
CA ILE A 5 10.83 -26.04 11.71
C ILE A 5 11.40 -24.65 12.05
N LYS A 6 12.53 -24.55 12.77
CA LYS A 6 13.13 -23.23 13.06
C LYS A 6 13.45 -22.41 11.80
N SER A 7 13.97 -23.07 10.74
CA SER A 7 14.32 -22.41 9.48
C SER A 7 13.10 -21.87 8.73
N THR A 8 11.99 -22.61 8.68
CA THR A 8 10.75 -22.17 8.02
C THR A 8 10.10 -21.02 8.78
N TYR A 9 10.06 -21.06 10.12
CA TYR A 9 9.48 -19.99 10.94
C TYR A 9 10.28 -18.68 10.85
N LEU A 10 11.61 -18.74 10.82
CA LEU A 10 12.46 -17.58 10.58
C LEU A 10 12.19 -16.96 9.20
N CYS A 11 12.06 -17.78 8.14
CA CYS A 11 11.75 -17.29 6.80
C CYS A 11 10.37 -16.63 6.70
N ILE A 12 9.35 -17.21 7.34
CA ILE A 12 8.00 -16.63 7.42
C ILE A 12 8.02 -15.30 8.18
N SER A 13 8.74 -15.22 9.32
CA SER A 13 8.80 -13.98 10.10
C SER A 13 9.47 -12.83 9.36
N TYR A 14 10.54 -13.10 8.60
CA TYR A 14 11.20 -12.07 7.79
C TYR A 14 10.32 -11.62 6.63
N ARG A 15 9.58 -12.54 6.01
CA ARG A 15 8.66 -12.22 4.91
C ARG A 15 7.52 -11.32 5.38
N GLN A 16 6.88 -11.67 6.49
CA GLN A 16 5.80 -10.85 7.05
C GLN A 16 6.30 -9.45 7.45
N GLN A 17 7.50 -9.33 8.00
CA GLN A 17 8.12 -8.02 8.28
C GLN A 17 8.37 -7.21 7.01
N ALA A 18 8.81 -7.85 5.92
CA ALA A 18 9.01 -7.17 4.64
C ALA A 18 7.67 -6.70 4.03
N TRP A 19 6.62 -7.52 4.14
CA TRP A 19 5.26 -7.15 3.73
C TRP A 19 4.73 -5.96 4.51
N ASP A 20 4.76 -6.06 5.84
CA ASP A 20 4.33 -5.01 6.77
C ASP A 20 5.03 -3.68 6.48
N TRP A 21 6.35 -3.73 6.30
CA TRP A 21 7.15 -2.55 5.99
C TRP A 21 6.83 -1.93 4.63
N LEU A 22 6.59 -2.74 3.59
CA LEU A 22 6.24 -2.23 2.26
C LEU A 22 4.83 -1.61 2.25
N ILE A 23 3.87 -2.20 2.97
CA ILE A 23 2.54 -1.64 3.16
C ILE A 23 2.62 -0.30 3.91
N ASP A 24 3.43 -0.22 4.96
CA ASP A 24 3.63 1.04 5.67
C ASP A 24 4.37 2.10 4.82
N CYS A 25 5.25 1.70 3.90
CA CYS A 25 5.83 2.63 2.91
C CYS A 25 4.74 3.27 2.04
N TYR A 26 3.74 2.49 1.62
CA TYR A 26 2.56 3.00 0.91
C TYR A 26 1.77 3.97 1.79
N ARG A 27 1.36 3.53 2.99
CA ARG A 27 0.52 4.34 3.89
C ARG A 27 1.19 5.65 4.30
N LEU A 28 2.50 5.62 4.61
CA LEU A 28 3.27 6.83 4.91
C LEU A 28 3.38 7.76 3.70
N ARG A 29 3.45 7.22 2.49
CA ARG A 29 3.55 8.03 1.27
C ARG A 29 2.21 8.70 0.94
N VAL A 30 1.11 8.04 1.26
CA VAL A 30 -0.25 8.59 1.20
C VAL A 30 -0.41 9.73 2.22
N ASP A 31 0.05 9.55 3.46
CA ASP A 31 0.10 10.61 4.48
C ASP A 31 1.01 11.79 4.07
N ASP A 32 2.22 11.52 3.57
CA ASP A 32 3.11 12.58 3.10
C ASP A 32 2.47 13.41 1.97
N SER A 33 1.73 12.77 1.04
CA SER A 33 0.99 13.50 0.01
C SER A 33 -0.05 14.45 0.62
N TYR A 34 -0.76 14.03 1.66
CA TYR A 34 -1.70 14.88 2.39
C TYR A 34 -0.98 16.03 3.11
N VAL A 35 0.04 15.74 3.91
CA VAL A 35 0.77 16.72 4.74
C VAL A 35 1.52 17.77 3.92
N TYR A 36 2.12 17.37 2.79
CA TYR A 36 2.91 18.28 1.94
C TYR A 36 2.09 18.92 0.81
N GLY A 37 0.77 18.76 0.79
CA GLY A 37 -0.11 19.40 -0.20
C GLY A 37 0.03 18.86 -1.62
N GLY A 38 0.37 17.57 -1.74
CA GLY A 38 0.33 16.84 -3.00
C GLY A 38 -1.07 16.37 -3.37
N GLU A 39 -1.17 15.47 -4.35
CA GLU A 39 -2.42 14.81 -4.72
C GLU A 39 -2.96 13.97 -3.56
N LEU A 40 -4.22 14.21 -3.18
CA LEU A 40 -4.92 13.43 -2.17
C LEU A 40 -5.26 12.05 -2.73
N ARG A 41 -4.85 11.00 -2.02
CA ARG A 41 -4.94 9.60 -2.46
C ARG A 41 -5.30 8.71 -1.27
N GLY A 42 -5.67 7.46 -1.56
CA GLY A 42 -6.00 6.47 -0.53
C GLY A 42 -7.05 6.99 0.45
N VAL A 43 -6.77 6.83 1.76
CA VAL A 43 -7.68 7.25 2.84
C VAL A 43 -7.91 8.77 2.94
N TYR A 44 -7.10 9.60 2.28
CA TYR A 44 -7.24 11.06 2.32
C TYR A 44 -7.95 11.64 1.08
N ASP A 45 -8.28 10.83 0.07
CA ASP A 45 -9.08 11.27 -1.07
C ASP A 45 -10.52 11.56 -0.60
N PRO A 46 -11.10 12.76 -0.81
CA PRO A 46 -12.48 13.04 -0.42
C PRO A 46 -13.53 12.19 -1.17
N ALA A 47 -13.16 11.58 -2.30
CA ALA A 47 -13.98 10.64 -3.05
C ALA A 47 -13.56 9.18 -2.79
N HIS A 48 -12.88 8.91 -1.67
CA HIS A 48 -12.42 7.57 -1.36
C HIS A 48 -13.60 6.59 -1.22
N THR A 49 -13.41 5.42 -1.80
CA THR A 49 -14.29 4.26 -1.68
C THR A 49 -13.39 3.04 -1.49
N GLY A 50 -13.95 1.90 -1.09
CA GLY A 50 -13.17 0.65 -1.07
C GLY A 50 -12.50 0.37 -2.43
N ARG A 51 -13.12 0.81 -3.53
CA ARG A 51 -12.55 0.67 -4.87
C ARG A 51 -11.36 1.61 -5.09
N THR A 52 -11.52 2.92 -4.91
CA THR A 52 -10.46 3.89 -5.22
C THR A 52 -9.23 3.68 -4.35
N VAL A 53 -9.41 3.29 -3.08
CA VAL A 53 -8.29 2.90 -2.21
C VAL A 53 -7.61 1.61 -2.70
N SER A 54 -8.38 0.59 -3.09
CA SER A 54 -7.80 -0.65 -3.64
C SER A 54 -7.02 -0.39 -4.92
N ASP A 55 -7.50 0.51 -5.78
CA ASP A 55 -6.90 0.83 -7.08
C ASP A 55 -5.62 1.68 -6.91
N ASP A 56 -5.59 2.62 -5.96
CA ASP A 56 -4.35 3.36 -5.59
C ASP A 56 -3.29 2.44 -4.97
N PHE A 57 -3.71 1.48 -4.14
CA PHE A 57 -2.80 0.47 -3.62
C PHE A 57 -2.28 -0.50 -4.70
N LEU A 58 -3.12 -0.86 -5.67
CA LEU A 58 -2.72 -1.62 -6.86
C LEU A 58 -1.66 -0.88 -7.67
N LEU A 59 -1.88 0.41 -7.93
CA LEU A 59 -0.92 1.27 -8.62
C LEU A 59 0.45 1.23 -7.92
N PHE A 60 0.48 1.37 -6.59
CA PHE A 60 1.71 1.26 -5.82
C PHE A 60 2.38 -0.12 -6.00
N CYS A 61 1.64 -1.21 -5.91
CA CYS A 61 2.20 -2.57 -6.01
C CYS A 61 2.78 -2.86 -7.40
N LYS A 62 2.06 -2.48 -8.45
CA LYS A 62 2.49 -2.62 -9.85
C LYS A 62 3.77 -1.81 -10.12
N LEU A 63 3.84 -0.57 -9.64
CA LEU A 63 5.04 0.25 -9.75
C LEU A 63 6.21 -0.33 -8.94
N ALA A 64 5.94 -0.91 -7.77
CA ALA A 64 6.97 -1.55 -6.96
C ALA A 64 7.59 -2.76 -7.66
N VAL A 65 6.79 -3.53 -8.42
CA VAL A 65 7.30 -4.58 -9.33
C VAL A 65 8.08 -3.95 -10.47
N LYS A 66 7.48 -2.99 -11.20
CA LYS A 66 8.08 -2.36 -12.39
C LYS A 66 9.45 -1.72 -12.10
N HIS A 67 9.61 -1.09 -10.94
CA HIS A 67 10.84 -0.42 -10.54
C HIS A 67 11.81 -1.30 -9.74
N GLY A 68 11.53 -2.61 -9.63
CA GLY A 68 12.39 -3.58 -8.95
C GLY A 68 12.59 -3.28 -7.45
N VAL A 69 11.57 -2.71 -6.80
CA VAL A 69 11.57 -2.44 -5.35
C VAL A 69 11.28 -3.72 -4.57
N ILE A 70 10.37 -4.53 -5.10
CA ILE A 70 10.12 -5.87 -4.56
C ILE A 70 11.35 -6.72 -4.92
N PRO A 71 12.06 -7.31 -3.94
CA PRO A 71 13.24 -8.09 -4.21
C PRO A 71 12.89 -9.24 -5.16
N ASP A 72 13.86 -9.60 -6.00
CA ASP A 72 13.81 -10.64 -7.03
C ASP A 72 13.68 -12.08 -6.45
N LEU A 73 12.85 -12.23 -5.42
CA LEU A 73 12.47 -13.50 -4.80
C LEU A 73 11.50 -14.29 -5.70
N GLY A 74 11.24 -13.83 -6.93
CA GLY A 74 10.40 -14.50 -7.92
C GLY A 74 8.99 -14.82 -7.40
N GLN A 75 8.48 -16.00 -7.78
CA GLN A 75 7.18 -16.56 -7.36
C GLN A 75 6.98 -16.67 -5.83
N ASN A 76 7.99 -16.38 -5.00
CA ASN A 76 7.94 -16.53 -3.55
C ASN A 76 7.61 -15.26 -2.76
N TRP A 77 7.30 -14.12 -3.41
CA TRP A 77 6.83 -12.94 -2.68
C TRP A 77 5.61 -13.27 -1.81
N GLY A 78 4.69 -14.11 -2.30
CA GLY A 78 3.51 -14.57 -1.57
C GLY A 78 2.42 -13.51 -1.50
N TRP A 79 1.98 -13.02 -2.67
CA TRP A 79 0.96 -11.98 -2.81
C TRP A 79 -0.30 -12.23 -2.00
N ASP A 80 -0.81 -13.47 -1.92
CA ASP A 80 -1.99 -13.80 -1.13
C ASP A 80 -1.84 -13.41 0.35
N GLY A 81 -0.67 -13.66 0.94
CA GLY A 81 -0.38 -13.29 2.33
C GLY A 81 -0.14 -11.79 2.49
N PHE A 82 0.49 -11.16 1.49
CA PHE A 82 0.69 -9.72 1.44
C PHE A 82 -0.64 -8.97 1.38
N LEU A 83 -1.57 -9.36 0.49
CA LEU A 83 -2.89 -8.73 0.33
C LEU A 83 -3.77 -8.98 1.55
N LYS A 84 -3.72 -10.17 2.16
CA LYS A 84 -4.41 -10.43 3.44
C LYS A 84 -3.90 -9.57 4.58
N LEU A 85 -2.60 -9.27 4.62
CA LEU A 85 -2.04 -8.34 5.60
C LEU A 85 -2.47 -6.90 5.29
N ALA A 86 -2.43 -6.50 4.02
CA ALA A 86 -2.83 -5.17 3.56
C ALA A 86 -4.29 -4.85 3.92
N LEU A 87 -5.20 -5.83 3.81
CA LEU A 87 -6.61 -5.70 4.20
C LEU A 87 -6.80 -5.10 5.60
N GLY A 88 -5.97 -5.50 6.58
CA GLY A 88 -6.04 -5.00 7.95
C GLY A 88 -5.28 -3.69 8.21
N MET A 89 -4.64 -3.12 7.18
CA MET A 89 -3.71 -2.00 7.34
C MET A 89 -4.08 -0.79 6.47
N ILE A 90 -4.33 -1.00 5.17
CA ILE A 90 -4.57 0.08 4.22
C ILE A 90 -5.81 0.92 4.53
N PRO A 91 -6.86 0.43 5.26
CA PRO A 91 -7.96 1.28 5.69
C PRO A 91 -7.61 2.36 6.71
N TYR A 92 -6.42 2.31 7.30
CA TYR A 92 -6.04 3.16 8.41
C TYR A 92 -4.90 4.09 8.03
N ALA A 93 -4.99 5.35 8.44
CA ALA A 93 -3.90 6.32 8.36
C ALA A 93 -2.61 5.78 9.01
N PHE A 94 -1.46 6.24 8.51
CA PHE A 94 -0.16 5.90 9.05
C PHE A 94 0.77 7.10 8.96
N GLU A 95 0.85 7.81 10.07
CA GLU A 95 1.57 9.06 10.16
C GLU A 95 3.06 8.83 10.46
N LYS A 96 3.84 9.91 10.35
CA LYS A 96 5.24 9.93 10.77
C LYS A 96 5.44 9.47 12.23
N SER A 97 4.51 9.81 13.13
CA SER A 97 4.50 9.40 14.55
C SER A 97 4.35 7.89 14.69
N ASP A 98 3.42 7.27 13.94
CA ASP A 98 3.19 5.82 13.93
C ASP A 98 4.43 5.08 13.43
N ALA A 99 5.03 5.57 12.34
CA ALA A 99 6.28 5.03 11.81
C ALA A 99 7.41 5.14 12.84
N HIS A 100 7.50 6.26 13.56
CA HIS A 100 8.47 6.41 14.64
C HIS A 100 8.18 5.41 15.76
N GLU A 101 6.97 5.32 16.29
CA GLU A 101 6.63 4.40 17.37
C GLU A 101 6.89 2.94 16.99
N LYS A 102 6.39 2.52 15.83
CA LYS A 102 6.49 1.13 15.33
C LYS A 102 7.95 0.72 15.12
N TYR A 103 8.77 1.59 14.55
CA TYR A 103 10.12 1.23 14.11
C TYR A 103 11.27 1.78 14.96
N SER A 104 11.04 2.73 15.87
CA SER A 104 12.08 3.27 16.77
C SER A 104 12.09 2.62 18.15
N ALA A 105 10.92 2.22 18.69
CA ALA A 105 10.81 1.68 20.04
C ALA A 105 11.07 0.16 20.12
N LYS A 106 10.91 -0.57 19.01
CA LYS A 106 10.97 -2.05 18.97
C LYS A 106 12.23 -2.65 18.33
N ASN A 107 13.12 -1.83 17.77
CA ASN A 107 14.12 -2.31 16.81
C ASN A 107 15.57 -2.15 17.28
N ARG A 108 16.03 -3.03 18.18
CA ARG A 108 17.45 -3.45 18.15
C ARG A 108 17.71 -4.53 17.09
N ASP A 109 16.66 -5.20 16.60
CA ASP A 109 16.75 -6.35 15.69
C ASP A 109 16.22 -6.11 14.26
N PHE A 110 15.80 -4.88 13.91
CA PHE A 110 15.41 -4.56 12.53
C PHE A 110 16.64 -4.42 11.67
N LYS A 111 16.91 -5.44 10.86
CA LYS A 111 18.14 -5.59 10.09
C LYS A 111 18.14 -4.85 8.74
N PHE A 112 17.20 -3.94 8.51
CA PHE A 112 17.24 -3.07 7.34
C PHE A 112 18.01 -1.79 7.66
N ASN A 113 19.32 -1.86 7.43
CA ASN A 113 20.30 -0.77 7.37
C ASN A 113 20.35 0.22 8.58
N PRO A 114 21.29 0.04 9.53
CA PRO A 114 21.45 0.92 10.69
C PRO A 114 22.01 2.32 10.37
N MET A 115 22.32 2.65 9.11
CA MET A 115 22.91 3.94 8.73
C MET A 115 21.91 5.04 8.34
N LEU A 116 20.63 4.72 8.11
CA LEU A 116 19.63 5.72 7.72
C LEU A 116 18.42 5.70 8.68
N PRO A 117 17.90 6.86 9.12
CA PRO A 117 16.66 6.91 9.89
C PRO A 117 15.54 6.15 9.16
N VAL A 118 14.77 5.32 9.87
CA VAL A 118 13.72 4.48 9.24
C VAL A 118 12.78 5.29 8.36
N LEU A 119 12.35 6.46 8.83
CA LEU A 119 11.54 7.40 8.06
C LEU A 119 12.18 7.80 6.71
N LEU A 120 13.49 8.03 6.70
CA LEU A 120 14.23 8.37 5.48
C LEU A 120 14.25 7.18 4.51
N THR A 121 14.40 5.95 5.02
CA THR A 121 14.39 4.74 4.18
C THR A 121 13.00 4.46 3.58
N MET A 122 11.93 4.66 4.34
CA MET A 122 10.56 4.47 3.87
C MET A 122 10.18 5.51 2.82
N ARG A 123 10.50 6.79 3.06
CA ARG A 123 10.30 7.86 2.07
C ARG A 123 11.11 7.65 0.81
N PHE A 124 12.36 7.20 0.94
CA PHE A 124 13.19 6.85 -0.21
C PHE A 124 12.57 5.72 -1.03
N VAL A 125 12.03 4.68 -0.39
CA VAL A 125 11.35 3.60 -1.09
C VAL A 125 10.04 4.05 -1.71
N GLY A 126 9.22 4.82 -1.00
CA GLY A 126 8.01 5.42 -1.59
C GLY A 126 8.33 6.26 -2.82
N ALA A 127 9.37 7.09 -2.77
CA ALA A 127 9.82 7.87 -3.92
C ALA A 127 10.32 6.98 -5.07
N ARG A 128 11.04 5.90 -4.77
CA ARG A 128 11.49 4.93 -5.78
C ARG A 128 10.32 4.18 -6.42
N VAL A 129 9.30 3.81 -5.66
CA VAL A 129 8.08 3.18 -6.20
C VAL A 129 7.35 4.16 -7.11
N TYR A 130 7.04 5.37 -6.66
CA TYR A 130 6.28 6.32 -7.48
C TYR A 130 7.10 6.95 -8.61
N GLY A 131 8.43 6.91 -8.55
CA GLY A 131 9.32 7.58 -9.50
C GLY A 131 9.47 9.09 -9.25
N PHE A 132 8.95 9.60 -8.14
CA PHE A 132 9.05 11.01 -7.74
C PHE A 132 9.04 11.22 -6.22
N ASP A 133 9.75 12.25 -5.77
CA ASP A 133 9.85 12.62 -4.37
C ASP A 133 8.63 13.42 -3.87
N LEU A 134 8.70 13.88 -2.62
CA LEU A 134 7.61 14.63 -1.98
C LEU A 134 7.35 16.00 -2.62
N THR A 135 8.32 16.55 -3.35
CA THR A 135 8.21 17.82 -4.08
C THR A 135 7.68 17.64 -5.50
N GLY A 136 7.37 16.40 -5.90
CA GLY A 136 7.03 16.05 -7.27
C GLY A 136 8.25 16.05 -8.20
N GLN A 137 9.46 16.22 -7.67
CA GLN A 137 10.69 16.13 -8.44
C GLN A 137 11.11 14.66 -8.49
N GLY A 138 11.17 14.10 -9.70
CA GLY A 138 11.25 12.66 -9.89
C GLY A 138 11.99 12.26 -11.14
N ALA A 139 12.98 11.38 -10.93
CA ALA A 139 13.94 10.88 -11.89
C ALA A 139 13.31 9.85 -12.82
N GLU A 140 13.35 10.13 -14.12
CA GLU A 140 13.24 9.19 -15.26
C GLU A 140 11.92 8.38 -15.42
N ASN A 141 11.13 8.16 -14.37
CA ASN A 141 10.03 7.17 -14.36
C ASN A 141 8.65 7.75 -14.00
N ALA A 142 8.47 9.06 -13.87
CA ALA A 142 7.15 9.67 -13.60
C ALA A 142 6.10 9.33 -14.67
N LYS A 143 6.55 9.02 -15.89
CA LYS A 143 5.72 8.54 -17.00
C LYS A 143 5.05 7.20 -16.67
N ASP A 144 5.72 6.31 -15.94
CA ASP A 144 5.19 5.00 -15.58
C ASP A 144 3.99 5.13 -14.64
N PHE A 145 4.06 6.05 -13.68
CA PHE A 145 2.94 6.39 -12.81
C PHE A 145 1.73 6.88 -13.62
N GLN A 146 1.95 7.83 -14.53
CA GLN A 146 0.87 8.40 -15.35
C GLN A 146 0.23 7.34 -16.28
N GLU A 147 1.05 6.53 -16.95
CA GLU A 147 0.58 5.48 -17.86
C GLU A 147 -0.25 4.42 -17.13
N LEU A 148 0.22 4.00 -15.95
CA LEU A 148 -0.41 2.96 -15.17
C LEU A 148 -1.66 3.45 -14.42
N SER A 149 -1.65 4.69 -13.89
CA SER A 149 -2.85 5.32 -13.33
C SER A 149 -3.95 5.39 -14.38
N ALA A 150 -3.64 5.92 -15.57
CA ALA A 150 -4.59 5.99 -16.67
C ALA A 150 -5.08 4.60 -17.13
N LEU A 151 -4.23 3.57 -17.06
CA LEU A 151 -4.64 2.20 -17.36
C LEU A 151 -5.64 1.67 -16.31
N ILE A 152 -5.37 1.88 -15.02
CA ILE A 152 -6.23 1.44 -13.92
C ILE A 152 -7.57 2.17 -13.99
N GLU A 153 -7.58 3.49 -14.17
CA GLU A 153 -8.80 4.29 -14.33
C GLU A 153 -9.66 3.80 -15.50
N ARG A 154 -9.06 3.58 -16.67
CA ARG A 154 -9.76 3.03 -17.85
C ARG A 154 -10.30 1.64 -17.58
N SER A 155 -9.51 0.77 -16.97
CA SER A 155 -9.93 -0.60 -16.65
C SER A 155 -11.10 -0.59 -15.65
N GLY A 156 -11.09 0.36 -14.71
CA GLY A 156 -12.17 0.57 -13.77
C GLY A 156 -13.49 1.02 -14.43
N SER A 157 -13.41 1.83 -15.48
CA SER A 157 -14.57 2.25 -16.29
C SER A 157 -15.12 1.10 -17.18
N VAL A 158 -14.25 0.17 -17.58
CA VAL A 158 -14.54 -0.88 -18.59
C VAL A 158 -14.99 -2.23 -18.01
N TYR A 159 -14.98 -2.40 -16.67
CA TYR A 159 -15.63 -3.53 -15.97
C TYR A 159 -17.10 -3.76 -16.37
N ASN A 160 -17.72 -2.78 -17.04
CA ASN A 160 -19.11 -2.85 -17.47
C ASN A 160 -19.34 -3.54 -18.82
N GLU A 161 -18.32 -3.79 -19.67
CA GLU A 161 -18.59 -4.37 -21.01
C GLU A 161 -17.57 -5.40 -21.54
N LYS A 162 -16.30 -5.36 -21.13
CA LYS A 162 -15.27 -6.36 -21.46
C LYS A 162 -14.28 -6.35 -20.31
N GLY A 163 -14.10 -7.45 -19.59
CA GLY A 163 -13.24 -7.51 -18.39
C GLY A 163 -11.94 -6.71 -18.52
N ALA A 164 -11.45 -6.16 -17.40
CA ALA A 164 -10.13 -5.55 -17.34
C ALA A 164 -9.11 -6.46 -18.08
N PRO A 165 -8.11 -5.90 -18.79
CA PRO A 165 -7.15 -6.75 -19.49
C PRO A 165 -6.62 -7.79 -18.50
N ASP A 166 -6.72 -9.08 -18.86
CA ASP A 166 -6.48 -10.25 -18.01
C ASP A 166 -5.12 -10.22 -17.28
N ASP A 167 -4.22 -9.31 -17.66
CA ASP A 167 -2.87 -9.14 -17.13
C ASP A 167 -2.72 -8.11 -16.00
N LEU A 168 -3.71 -7.23 -15.75
CA LEU A 168 -3.53 -6.11 -14.82
C LEU A 168 -3.16 -6.58 -13.42
N TYR A 169 -3.88 -7.59 -12.91
CA TYR A 169 -3.71 -8.12 -11.56
C TYR A 169 -2.70 -9.26 -11.45
N MET A 170 -2.38 -9.93 -12.56
CA MET A 170 -1.69 -11.23 -12.54
C MET A 170 -0.27 -11.17 -11.97
N GLU A 171 0.45 -10.07 -12.19
CA GLU A 171 1.80 -9.93 -11.62
C GLU A 171 1.81 -9.63 -10.11
N VAL A 172 0.66 -9.17 -9.58
CA VAL A 172 0.50 -8.71 -8.19
C VAL A 172 -0.62 -9.44 -7.44
N GLY A 173 -0.69 -10.76 -7.57
CA GLY A 173 -1.60 -11.60 -6.76
C GLY A 173 -2.87 -12.09 -7.44
N GLY A 174 -3.10 -11.69 -8.68
CA GLY A 174 -4.26 -12.12 -9.47
C GLY A 174 -5.58 -11.51 -9.00
N GLU A 175 -6.57 -11.51 -9.89
CA GLU A 175 -7.85 -10.81 -9.71
C GLU A 175 -8.56 -11.19 -8.39
N SER A 176 -8.62 -12.49 -8.08
CA SER A 176 -9.28 -12.99 -6.85
C SER A 176 -8.73 -12.37 -5.57
N GLY A 177 -7.41 -12.14 -5.47
CA GLY A 177 -6.81 -11.53 -4.28
C GLY A 177 -7.21 -10.06 -4.13
N TRP A 178 -7.36 -9.36 -5.24
CA TRP A 178 -7.81 -7.96 -5.26
C TRP A 178 -9.30 -7.82 -5.02
N ASP A 179 -10.12 -8.76 -5.51
CA ASP A 179 -11.54 -8.81 -5.20
C ASP A 179 -11.78 -9.06 -3.70
N GLU A 180 -11.02 -9.99 -3.10
CA GLU A 180 -11.05 -10.23 -1.65
C GLU A 180 -10.64 -8.98 -0.86
N LEU A 181 -9.54 -8.33 -1.25
CA LEU A 181 -9.08 -7.09 -0.63
C LEU A 181 -10.15 -6.00 -0.72
N ARG A 182 -10.69 -5.75 -1.92
CA ARG A 182 -11.70 -4.72 -2.18
C ARG A 182 -12.95 -4.97 -1.36
N ALA A 183 -13.51 -6.17 -1.44
CA ALA A 183 -14.70 -6.55 -0.67
C ALA A 183 -14.47 -6.41 0.85
N GLY A 184 -13.26 -6.71 1.32
CA GLY A 184 -12.90 -6.60 2.73
C GLY A 184 -12.70 -5.16 3.22
N ILE A 185 -12.20 -4.25 2.39
CA ILE A 185 -12.01 -2.84 2.77
C ILE A 185 -13.24 -1.96 2.52
N THR A 186 -14.14 -2.35 1.61
CA THR A 186 -15.37 -1.61 1.31
C THR A 186 -16.20 -1.20 2.56
N PRO A 187 -16.43 -2.07 3.56
CA PRO A 187 -17.20 -1.70 4.74
C PRO A 187 -16.62 -0.54 5.57
N TYR A 188 -15.33 -0.25 5.43
CA TYR A 188 -14.68 0.87 6.13
C TYR A 188 -15.03 2.24 5.53
N TYR A 189 -15.50 2.25 4.28
CA TYR A 189 -15.69 3.48 3.51
C TYR A 189 -17.16 3.68 3.10
N ASP A 190 -17.91 2.59 2.92
CA ASP A 190 -19.34 2.66 2.59
C ASP A 190 -20.23 2.81 3.84
N ALA A 191 -19.66 2.68 5.05
CA ALA A 191 -20.40 2.84 6.31
C ALA A 191 -20.74 4.29 6.65
N GLU A 192 -19.98 5.26 6.15
CA GLU A 192 -20.25 6.69 6.40
C GLU A 192 -21.55 7.19 5.72
N GLU A 193 -22.07 6.49 4.71
CA GLU A 193 -23.41 6.78 4.18
C GLU A 193 -24.56 6.31 5.11
N ARG A 194 -24.31 5.44 6.10
CA ARG A 194 -25.34 4.97 7.05
C ARG A 194 -25.41 5.78 8.34
N GLU A 195 -24.33 6.46 8.75
CA GLU A 195 -24.29 7.21 10.02
C GLU A 195 -24.42 8.73 9.87
N ASN A 196 -24.46 9.28 8.65
CA ASN A 196 -24.82 10.69 8.41
C ASN A 196 -26.31 11.01 8.66
N GLY A 197 -27.04 10.12 9.34
CA GLY A 197 -28.33 10.40 9.94
C GLY A 197 -28.29 10.84 11.40
N ASP A 198 -27.15 10.77 12.11
CA ASP A 198 -27.16 11.01 13.57
C ASP A 198 -25.80 11.45 14.19
N PHE A 199 -24.85 11.95 13.38
CA PHE A 199 -23.50 12.32 13.87
C PHE A 199 -23.29 13.81 14.18
N ASP A 200 -24.33 14.50 14.65
CA ASP A 200 -24.26 15.93 15.03
C ASP A 200 -24.06 16.18 16.54
N GLU A 201 -23.93 15.14 17.38
CA GLU A 201 -23.99 15.34 18.86
C GLU A 201 -22.66 15.25 19.64
N TRP A 202 -21.49 15.13 18.99
CA TRP A 202 -20.19 15.04 19.71
C TRP A 202 -19.16 16.11 19.37
N ARG A 203 -19.60 17.33 19.03
CA ARG A 203 -18.73 18.52 19.09
C ARG A 203 -19.18 19.47 20.20
N PHE A 204 -18.29 19.59 21.19
CA PHE A 204 -18.25 20.55 22.29
C PHE A 204 -19.18 20.28 23.49
N ASN A 205 -18.64 19.57 24.48
CA ASN A 205 -18.63 20.00 25.88
C ASN A 205 -17.37 19.47 26.58
#